data_AF-A0AAJ2BMP7-F1
#
_entry.id   AF-A0AAJ2BMP7-F1
#
_cell.length_a   1.000
_cell.length_b   1.000
_cell.length_c   1.000
_cell.angle_alpha   90.00
_cell.angle_beta   90.00
_cell.angle_gamma   90.00
#
_symmetry.space_group_name_H-M   'P 1'
#
loop_
_entity.id
_entity.type
_entity.pdbx_description
1 polymer ?
#
loop_
_entity_poly.entity_id
_entity_poly.type
_entity_poly.pdbx_seq_one_letter_code
_entity_poly.pdbx_strand_id
1 'polypeptide(L)'
;MPSRPAFFALLLSACCLTLPLAQAAPAAAHPAAQPLLSSSINDFSNEDWDRGVLRRVAGLTIPATSANVEGFISGRQVQLGDGQWRAITEVQRVGDNLAVFVEGEPLDAEAVGYPRRLVVDDAPGTGRHLQRLPGRFNTPINDFTNQDWLKGIYRKAAGVSIPVTERNREEFKPGAIVRLADGQDYAVTHVSEFGRSMGVFLDSPALPGEKYGYPRQLTFVAPAPKP
;
A
#
# COMPACT_ATOMS: atom_id res chain seq x y z
N MET A 1 -75.41 -5.06 59.24
CA MET A 1 -74.15 -5.38 59.97
C MET A 1 -74.04 -6.90 60.01
N PRO A 2 -72.87 -7.56 59.82
CA PRO A 2 -71.46 -7.14 59.96
C PRO A 2 -70.71 -7.15 58.59
N SER A 3 -69.56 -6.53 58.29
CA SER A 3 -68.27 -6.22 58.96
C SER A 3 -67.14 -7.25 58.72
N ARG A 4 -66.38 -7.05 57.61
CA ARG A 4 -64.92 -7.33 57.35
C ARG A 4 -64.45 -8.81 57.42
N PRO A 5 -63.26 -9.22 56.90
CA PRO A 5 -62.11 -8.45 56.36
C PRO A 5 -61.52 -8.95 55.01
N ALA A 6 -60.48 -8.26 54.55
CA ALA A 6 -59.60 -8.63 53.43
C ALA A 6 -58.38 -9.43 53.91
N PHE A 7 -57.84 -10.33 53.08
CA PHE A 7 -56.42 -10.48 52.66
C PHE A 7 -56.12 -11.86 52.02
N PHE A 8 -55.40 -11.85 50.89
CA PHE A 8 -54.49 -12.88 50.31
C PHE A 8 -55.09 -14.25 49.93
N ALA A 9 -54.70 -14.98 48.88
CA ALA A 9 -53.74 -14.92 47.77
C ALA A 9 -54.40 -15.75 46.62
N LEU A 10 -53.95 -15.85 45.37
CA LEU A 10 -52.81 -16.64 44.93
C LEU A 10 -52.84 -16.76 43.38
N LEU A 11 -51.67 -16.56 42.75
CA LEU A 11 -51.10 -17.21 41.54
C LEU A 11 -51.86 -17.31 40.20
N LEU A 12 -51.20 -16.89 39.11
CA LEU A 12 -50.79 -17.69 37.93
C LEU A 12 -50.11 -16.74 36.91
N SER A 13 -48.78 -16.66 36.85
CA SER A 13 -47.86 -17.46 36.03
C SER A 13 -48.16 -17.47 34.52
N ALA A 14 -47.41 -16.68 33.76
CA ALA A 14 -47.10 -16.91 32.34
C ALA A 14 -45.84 -16.10 31.96
N CYS A 15 -44.67 -16.73 32.05
CA CYS A 15 -43.43 -16.22 31.44
C CYS A 15 -43.45 -16.57 29.95
N CYS A 16 -43.75 -15.60 29.10
CA CYS A 16 -43.50 -15.69 27.66
C CYS A 16 -42.05 -15.24 27.38
N LEU A 17 -41.16 -16.21 27.12
CA LEU A 17 -39.81 -15.95 26.61
C LEU A 17 -39.91 -15.58 25.13
N THR A 18 -39.71 -14.31 24.81
CA THR A 18 -39.53 -13.84 23.44
C THR A 18 -38.04 -13.90 23.08
N LEU A 19 -37.67 -14.82 22.17
CA LEU A 19 -36.34 -14.82 21.55
C LEU A 19 -36.30 -13.71 20.48
N PRO A 20 -35.29 -12.82 20.47
CA PRO A 20 -35.13 -11.89 19.36
C PRO A 20 -34.57 -12.63 18.15
N LEU A 21 -35.26 -12.52 17.00
CA LEU A 21 -34.70 -12.90 15.71
C LEU A 21 -33.45 -12.03 15.45
N ALA A 22 -32.30 -12.68 15.28
CA ALA A 22 -31.10 -12.03 14.77
C ALA A 22 -31.35 -11.60 13.32
N GLN A 23 -31.54 -10.29 13.13
CA GLN A 23 -31.62 -9.67 11.81
C GLN A 23 -30.24 -9.80 11.14
N ALA A 24 -30.17 -10.54 10.03
CA ALA A 24 -28.95 -10.65 9.24
C ALA A 24 -28.52 -9.25 8.78
N ALA A 25 -27.33 -8.82 9.21
CA ALA A 25 -26.76 -7.55 8.79
C ALA A 25 -26.57 -7.56 7.27
N PRO A 26 -26.90 -6.46 6.56
CA PRO A 26 -26.61 -6.36 5.13
C PRO A 26 -25.10 -6.49 4.93
N ALA A 27 -24.70 -7.36 4.00
CA ALA A 27 -23.32 -7.49 3.58
C ALA A 27 -22.81 -6.11 3.13
N ALA A 28 -21.70 -5.66 3.74
CA ALA A 28 -21.05 -4.43 3.34
C ALA A 28 -20.74 -4.50 1.84
N ALA A 29 -21.31 -3.58 1.07
CA ALA A 29 -20.92 -3.39 -0.32
C ALA A 29 -19.43 -3.02 -0.34
N HIS A 30 -18.60 -3.86 -0.97
CA HIS A 30 -17.23 -3.48 -1.28
C HIS A 30 -17.25 -2.17 -2.08
N PRO A 31 -16.39 -1.19 -1.77
CA PRO A 31 -16.33 0.03 -2.56
C PRO A 31 -16.03 -0.33 -4.02
N ALA A 32 -16.85 0.20 -4.94
CA ALA A 32 -16.61 0.10 -6.36
C ALA A 32 -15.20 0.61 -6.66
N ALA A 33 -14.42 -0.22 -7.36
CA ALA A 33 -13.08 0.12 -7.82
C ALA A 33 -13.09 1.47 -8.55
N GLN A 34 -12.38 2.47 -8.01
CA GLN A 34 -12.13 3.72 -8.72
C GLN A 34 -11.32 3.41 -10.00
N PRO A 35 -11.53 4.14 -11.10
CA PRO A 35 -10.80 3.91 -12.33
C PRO A 35 -9.35 4.37 -12.18
N LEU A 36 -8.40 3.45 -12.36
CA LEU A 36 -6.96 3.78 -12.35
C LEU A 36 -6.65 4.82 -13.42
N LEU A 37 -5.77 5.78 -13.09
CA LEU A 37 -5.33 6.79 -14.06
C LEU A 37 -4.51 6.12 -15.17
N SER A 38 -4.98 6.26 -16.41
CA SER A 38 -4.30 5.72 -17.60
C SER A 38 -3.83 6.83 -18.54
N SER A 39 -2.61 6.69 -19.04
CA SER A 39 -2.01 7.61 -20.01
C SER A 39 -1.52 6.88 -21.26
N SER A 40 -1.63 7.55 -22.42
CA SER A 40 -0.95 7.11 -23.65
C SER A 40 0.55 7.35 -23.53
N ILE A 41 1.36 6.49 -24.16
CA ILE A 41 2.79 6.74 -24.38
C ILE A 41 2.93 7.69 -25.59
N ASN A 42 3.92 8.59 -25.58
CA ASN A 42 4.21 9.43 -26.75
C ASN A 42 4.92 8.61 -27.85
N ASP A 43 4.59 8.84 -29.11
CA ASP A 43 5.24 8.15 -30.25
C ASP A 43 6.57 8.81 -30.64
N PHE A 44 7.53 8.81 -29.71
CA PHE A 44 8.87 9.34 -29.96
C PHE A 44 9.83 8.22 -30.38
N SER A 45 10.38 8.34 -31.58
CA SER A 45 11.42 7.44 -32.09
C SER A 45 12.59 8.24 -32.66
N ASN A 46 13.73 8.20 -31.99
CA ASN A 46 14.98 8.87 -32.37
C ASN A 46 16.20 8.12 -31.79
N GLU A 47 17.37 8.78 -31.70
CA GLU A 47 18.61 8.17 -31.19
C GLU A 47 18.52 7.72 -29.73
N ASP A 48 17.70 8.40 -28.91
CA ASP A 48 17.52 8.10 -27.48
C ASP A 48 16.23 7.33 -27.21
N TRP A 49 15.23 7.46 -28.07
CA TRP A 49 13.87 6.94 -27.89
C TRP A 49 13.47 5.92 -28.96
N ASP A 50 12.69 4.92 -28.56
CA ASP A 50 12.03 3.95 -29.43
C ASP A 50 10.57 3.81 -28.99
N ARG A 51 9.60 4.24 -29.82
CA ARG A 51 8.17 4.18 -29.48
C ARG A 51 7.86 4.76 -28.10
N GLY A 52 8.52 5.85 -27.74
CA GLY A 52 8.36 6.51 -26.45
C GLY A 52 9.06 5.83 -25.26
N VAL A 53 9.92 4.84 -25.50
CA VAL A 53 10.75 4.17 -24.50
C VAL A 53 12.20 4.61 -24.64
N LEU A 54 12.87 4.90 -23.53
CA LEU A 54 14.31 5.20 -23.52
C LEU A 54 15.11 3.94 -23.84
N ARG A 55 16.02 4.04 -24.82
CA ARG A 55 16.82 2.90 -25.28
C ARG A 55 17.84 2.41 -24.25
N ARG A 56 18.33 3.31 -23.37
CA ARG A 56 19.47 3.04 -22.47
C ARG A 56 19.07 2.75 -21.03
N VAL A 57 17.86 3.13 -20.63
CA VAL A 57 17.39 3.04 -19.24
C VAL A 57 15.91 2.69 -19.21
N ALA A 58 15.42 2.21 -18.07
CA ALA A 58 14.01 1.88 -17.89
C ALA A 58 13.16 3.16 -17.75
N GLY A 59 12.88 3.83 -18.87
CA GLY A 59 12.06 5.03 -18.88
C GLY A 59 11.11 5.09 -20.06
N LEU A 60 9.96 5.74 -19.86
CA LEU A 60 8.95 5.97 -20.90
C LEU A 60 8.54 7.44 -20.90
N THR A 61 7.96 7.91 -22.00
CA THR A 61 7.43 9.26 -22.11
C THR A 61 5.91 9.28 -22.27
N ILE A 62 5.25 10.19 -21.54
CA ILE A 62 3.81 10.45 -21.61
C ILE A 62 3.53 11.96 -21.75
N PRO A 63 2.34 12.37 -22.23
CA PRO A 63 1.95 13.78 -22.25
C PRO A 63 1.89 14.38 -20.84
N ALA A 64 2.35 15.61 -20.66
CA ALA A 64 2.30 16.33 -19.38
C ALA A 64 0.94 16.98 -19.11
N THR A 65 -0.14 16.20 -19.19
CA THR A 65 -1.48 16.66 -18.74
C THR A 65 -1.49 16.87 -17.23
N SER A 66 -2.38 17.72 -16.72
CA SER A 66 -2.50 17.96 -15.27
C SER A 66 -2.70 16.65 -14.48
N ALA A 67 -3.55 15.75 -15.01
CA ALA A 67 -3.78 14.44 -14.40
C ALA A 67 -2.50 13.58 -14.35
N ASN A 68 -1.70 13.59 -15.42
CA ASN A 68 -0.45 12.83 -15.45
C ASN A 68 0.62 13.42 -14.53
N VAL A 69 0.69 14.74 -14.40
CA VAL A 69 1.63 15.42 -13.49
C VAL A 69 1.31 15.10 -12.03
N GLU A 70 0.03 15.08 -11.67
CA GLU A 70 -0.41 14.75 -10.30
C GLU A 70 -0.35 13.25 -10.03
N GLY A 71 -0.59 12.44 -11.06
CA GLY A 71 -0.75 11.00 -10.93
C GLY A 71 0.53 10.19 -11.10
N PHE A 72 1.46 10.58 -11.96
CA PHE A 72 2.72 9.87 -12.16
C PHE A 72 3.80 10.58 -11.33
N ILE A 73 4.00 10.10 -10.11
CA ILE A 73 5.02 10.61 -9.19
C ILE A 73 5.86 9.45 -8.65
N SER A 74 7.08 9.74 -8.21
CA SER A 74 7.98 8.75 -7.60
C SER A 74 7.33 8.01 -6.44
N GLY A 75 7.65 6.71 -6.30
CA GLY A 75 7.11 5.84 -5.27
C GLY A 75 5.75 5.21 -5.58
N ARG A 76 5.10 5.61 -6.69
CA ARG A 76 3.91 4.92 -7.19
C ARG A 76 4.27 3.71 -8.04
N GLN A 77 3.31 2.84 -8.27
CA GLN A 77 3.45 1.71 -9.20
C GLN A 77 2.77 2.03 -10.53
N VAL A 78 3.42 1.67 -11.62
CA VAL A 78 2.88 1.81 -12.98
C VAL A 78 2.83 0.46 -13.68
N GLN A 79 1.68 0.13 -14.26
CA GLN A 79 1.52 -0.98 -15.18
C GLN A 79 2.00 -0.55 -16.56
N LEU A 80 2.93 -1.33 -17.09
CA LEU A 80 3.48 -1.22 -18.42
C LEU A 80 2.58 -1.89 -19.45
N GLY A 81 2.86 -1.65 -20.73
CA GLY A 81 2.07 -2.18 -21.85
C GLY A 81 2.08 -3.70 -22.02
N ASP A 82 3.03 -4.40 -21.38
CA ASP A 82 3.12 -5.86 -21.30
C ASP A 82 2.34 -6.44 -20.10
N GLY A 83 1.73 -5.57 -19.29
CA GLY A 83 0.99 -5.93 -18.08
C GLY A 83 1.85 -6.06 -16.83
N GLN A 84 3.20 -5.98 -16.94
CA GLN A 84 4.09 -5.91 -15.79
C GLN A 84 3.87 -4.60 -15.04
N TRP A 85 4.09 -4.61 -13.73
CA TRP A 85 4.11 -3.39 -12.95
C TRP A 85 5.49 -3.15 -12.39
N ARG A 86 5.88 -1.88 -12.36
CA ARG A 86 7.17 -1.44 -11.83
C ARG A 86 7.01 -0.18 -10.98
N ALA A 87 7.86 -0.03 -9.97
CA ALA A 87 7.92 1.22 -9.20
C ALA A 87 8.41 2.36 -10.07
N ILE A 88 7.75 3.51 -9.99
CA ILE A 88 8.24 4.78 -10.53
C ILE A 88 9.36 5.26 -9.60
N THR A 89 10.57 5.38 -10.13
CA THR A 89 11.75 5.86 -9.39
C THR A 89 11.84 7.38 -9.48
N GLU A 90 11.58 7.93 -10.67
CA GLU A 90 11.73 9.36 -10.96
C GLU A 90 10.75 9.80 -12.04
N VAL A 91 10.28 11.04 -11.96
CA VAL A 91 9.50 11.68 -13.03
C VAL A 91 10.06 13.06 -13.32
N GLN A 92 10.41 13.30 -14.58
CA GLN A 92 10.96 14.58 -15.04
C GLN A 92 10.00 15.22 -16.05
N ARG A 93 9.73 16.52 -15.89
CA ARG A 93 8.96 17.28 -16.87
C ARG A 93 9.89 17.94 -17.89
N VAL A 94 9.64 17.69 -19.17
CA VAL A 94 10.39 18.24 -20.30
C VAL A 94 9.40 18.86 -21.28
N GLY A 95 9.19 20.17 -21.17
CA GLY A 95 8.17 20.89 -21.93
C GLY A 95 6.77 20.35 -21.67
N ASP A 96 6.11 19.90 -22.74
CA ASP A 96 4.77 19.32 -22.73
C ASP A 96 4.76 17.79 -22.50
N ASN A 97 5.90 17.21 -22.15
CA ASN A 97 6.07 15.78 -21.91
C ASN A 97 6.57 15.50 -20.49
N LEU A 98 6.24 14.32 -19.98
CA LEU A 98 6.85 13.71 -18.80
C LEU A 98 7.73 12.55 -19.25
N ALA A 99 8.92 12.44 -18.69
CA ALA A 99 9.74 11.24 -18.69
C ALA A 99 9.51 10.52 -17.34
N VAL A 100 9.00 9.30 -17.40
CA VAL A 100 8.70 8.45 -16.24
C VAL A 100 9.73 7.34 -16.20
N PHE A 101 10.58 7.34 -15.18
CA PHE A 101 11.58 6.31 -14.93
C PHE A 101 11.01 5.28 -13.97
N VAL A 102 11.28 4.01 -14.27
CA VAL A 102 10.84 2.88 -13.46
C VAL A 102 12.04 2.05 -13.03
N GLU A 103 11.84 1.21 -12.02
CA GLU A 103 12.89 0.30 -11.56
C GLU A 103 13.21 -0.81 -12.57
N GLY A 104 14.41 -1.39 -12.43
CA GLY A 104 14.85 -2.56 -13.18
C GLY A 104 15.57 -2.24 -14.49
N GLU A 105 15.71 -3.28 -15.31
CA GLU A 105 16.43 -3.24 -16.59
C GLU A 105 15.70 -2.42 -17.66
N PRO A 106 16.43 -1.91 -18.68
CA PRO A 106 15.85 -1.22 -19.83
C PRO A 106 14.66 -1.97 -20.43
N LEU A 107 13.68 -1.20 -20.88
CA LEU A 107 12.41 -1.73 -21.34
C LEU A 107 12.46 -2.12 -22.81
N ASP A 108 11.75 -3.18 -23.18
CA ASP A 108 11.54 -3.55 -24.56
C ASP A 108 10.44 -2.66 -25.19
N ALA A 109 10.85 -1.77 -26.09
CA ALA A 109 9.97 -0.85 -26.79
C ALA A 109 8.85 -1.53 -27.58
N GLU A 110 9.04 -2.76 -28.05
CA GLU A 110 7.99 -3.51 -28.74
C GLU A 110 6.92 -4.04 -27.78
N ALA A 111 7.37 -4.49 -26.61
CA ALA A 111 6.52 -5.04 -25.58
C ALA A 111 5.74 -3.96 -24.83
N VAL A 112 6.32 -2.78 -24.59
CA VAL A 112 5.73 -1.78 -23.70
C VAL A 112 5.52 -0.40 -24.30
N GLY A 113 6.17 -0.07 -25.43
CA GLY A 113 6.10 1.26 -26.05
C GLY A 113 4.78 1.56 -26.76
N TYR A 114 4.70 2.73 -27.37
CA TYR A 114 3.58 3.17 -28.22
C TYR A 114 3.17 2.08 -29.24
N PRO A 115 1.87 1.82 -29.46
CA PRO A 115 0.68 2.57 -28.99
C PRO A 115 0.12 2.14 -27.63
N ARG A 116 0.92 1.45 -26.82
CA ARG A 116 0.46 0.96 -25.51
C ARG A 116 0.29 2.11 -24.52
N ARG A 117 -0.36 1.78 -23.41
CA ARG A 117 -0.71 2.75 -22.36
C ARG A 117 -0.06 2.35 -21.05
N LEU A 118 0.20 3.36 -20.24
CA LEU A 118 0.54 3.20 -18.84
C LEU A 118 -0.72 3.31 -17.98
N VAL A 119 -0.73 2.60 -16.87
CA VAL A 119 -1.77 2.70 -15.85
C VAL A 119 -1.09 2.85 -14.49
N VAL A 120 -1.28 3.99 -13.83
CA VAL A 120 -0.75 4.20 -12.47
C VAL A 120 -1.81 3.79 -11.45
N ASP A 121 -1.38 3.34 -10.27
CA ASP A 121 -2.29 3.00 -9.17
C ASP A 121 -3.18 4.19 -8.72
N ASP A 122 -4.06 4.00 -7.73
CA ASP A 122 -5.00 5.05 -7.26
C ASP A 122 -4.45 5.91 -6.10
N ALA A 123 -3.47 5.43 -5.32
CA ALA A 123 -2.70 6.28 -4.42
C ALA A 123 -1.24 5.81 -4.23
N PRO A 124 -0.28 6.72 -3.98
CA PRO A 124 1.10 6.37 -3.65
C PRO A 124 1.17 5.33 -2.52
N GLY A 125 1.92 4.26 -2.77
CA GLY A 125 2.06 3.16 -1.82
C GLY A 125 0.82 2.27 -1.65
N THR A 126 -0.28 2.48 -2.39
CA THR A 126 -1.49 1.62 -2.33
C THR A 126 -1.65 0.66 -3.50
N GLY A 127 -0.63 0.56 -4.37
CA GLY A 127 -0.66 -0.17 -5.63
C GLY A 127 -1.39 -1.50 -5.57
N ARG A 128 -2.46 -1.66 -6.35
CA ARG A 128 -3.19 -2.93 -6.52
C ARG A 128 -2.30 -4.07 -7.05
N HIS A 129 -1.11 -3.75 -7.55
CA HIS A 129 -0.10 -4.73 -7.91
C HIS A 129 0.76 -5.21 -6.75
N LEU A 130 0.87 -4.41 -5.68
CA LEU A 130 1.39 -4.94 -4.43
C LEU A 130 0.50 -6.13 -3.99
N GLN A 131 -0.81 -6.16 -4.28
CA GLN A 131 -1.66 -7.31 -3.96
C GLN A 131 -1.40 -8.59 -4.80
N ARG A 132 -0.56 -8.60 -5.86
CA ARG A 132 -0.54 -9.71 -6.84
C ARG A 132 0.80 -10.42 -7.11
N LEU A 133 1.93 -9.98 -6.55
CA LEU A 133 3.19 -10.72 -6.69
C LEU A 133 3.51 -11.58 -5.47
N PRO A 134 3.55 -12.92 -5.56
CA PRO A 134 4.32 -13.71 -4.61
C PRO A 134 5.80 -13.34 -4.74
N GLY A 135 6.41 -12.79 -3.68
CA GLY A 135 7.84 -12.46 -3.66
C GLY A 135 8.18 -11.10 -3.07
N ARG A 136 9.50 -10.81 -3.04
CA ARG A 136 10.12 -9.61 -2.48
C ARG A 136 9.51 -8.32 -3.05
N PHE A 137 9.12 -7.37 -2.21
CA PHE A 137 8.55 -6.08 -2.63
C PHE A 137 8.94 -4.95 -1.68
N ASN A 138 8.89 -3.70 -2.16
CA ASN A 138 9.20 -2.53 -1.35
C ASN A 138 7.92 -1.78 -0.95
N THR A 139 7.89 -1.24 0.27
CA THR A 139 6.88 -0.29 0.74
C THR A 139 7.57 1.01 1.19
N PRO A 140 7.00 2.19 0.87
CA PRO A 140 7.53 3.44 1.38
C PRO A 140 7.42 3.50 2.91
N ILE A 141 8.34 4.23 3.53
CA ILE A 141 8.26 4.63 4.94
C ILE A 141 7.48 5.94 5.02
N ASN A 142 6.57 6.07 5.99
CA ASN A 142 5.77 7.28 6.15
C ASN A 142 6.67 8.49 6.54
N ASP A 143 6.51 9.61 5.83
CA ASP A 143 7.25 10.86 6.11
C ASP A 143 6.60 11.67 7.24
N PHE A 144 6.80 11.24 8.48
CA PHE A 144 6.44 12.07 9.63
C PHE A 144 7.47 12.02 10.74
N THR A 145 7.56 13.13 11.46
CA THR A 145 8.44 13.30 12.63
C THR A 145 7.64 13.91 13.77
N ASN A 146 7.75 13.32 14.95
CA ASN A 146 7.16 13.81 16.19
C ASN A 146 8.04 13.41 17.39
N GLN A 147 7.49 13.51 18.60
CA GLN A 147 8.22 13.17 19.83
C GLN A 147 8.68 11.70 19.88
N ASP A 148 7.91 10.78 19.30
CA ASP A 148 8.17 9.35 19.35
C ASP A 148 8.77 8.80 18.04
N TRP A 149 8.63 9.54 16.94
CA TRP A 149 9.03 9.11 15.60
C TRP A 149 9.95 10.12 14.93
N LEU A 150 10.94 9.64 14.17
CA LEU A 150 11.84 10.44 13.34
C LEU A 150 11.83 9.86 11.93
N LYS A 151 11.30 10.61 10.95
CA LYS A 151 11.21 10.18 9.54
C LYS A 151 10.56 8.80 9.39
N GLY A 152 9.49 8.56 10.15
CA GLY A 152 8.80 7.28 10.19
C GLY A 152 9.51 6.16 10.96
N ILE A 153 10.64 6.42 11.62
CA ILE A 153 11.32 5.45 12.50
C ILE A 153 11.01 5.74 13.95
N TYR A 154 10.60 4.71 14.69
CA TYR A 154 10.31 4.82 16.11
C TYR A 154 11.60 5.05 16.89
N ARG A 155 11.62 6.06 17.76
CA ARG A 155 12.85 6.48 18.46
C ARG A 155 13.28 5.52 19.56
N LYS A 156 12.36 4.70 20.08
CA LYS A 156 12.60 3.87 21.28
C LYS A 156 12.87 2.38 20.97
N ALA A 157 12.61 1.94 19.74
CA ALA A 157 12.84 0.56 19.30
C ALA A 157 13.01 0.52 17.77
N ALA A 158 13.32 -0.63 17.19
CA ALA A 158 13.41 -0.81 15.74
C ALA A 158 12.04 -0.84 15.05
N GLY A 159 11.23 0.20 15.25
CA GLY A 159 9.92 0.35 14.62
C GLY A 159 10.01 1.16 13.34
N VAL A 160 9.42 0.66 12.25
CA VAL A 160 9.32 1.35 10.96
C VAL A 160 7.85 1.59 10.65
N SER A 161 7.47 2.84 10.42
CA SER A 161 6.10 3.23 10.07
C SER A 161 5.91 3.15 8.56
N ILE A 162 4.99 2.29 8.13
CA ILE A 162 4.61 2.08 6.72
C ILE A 162 3.12 2.37 6.53
N PRO A 163 2.65 2.68 5.31
CA PRO A 163 1.23 2.91 5.08
C PRO A 163 0.41 1.63 5.34
N VAL A 164 -0.81 1.82 5.84
CA VAL A 164 -1.77 0.72 5.98
C VAL A 164 -2.31 0.36 4.60
N THR A 165 -1.93 -0.82 4.11
CA THR A 165 -2.44 -1.41 2.86
C THR A 165 -2.83 -2.87 3.10
N GLU A 166 -3.64 -3.44 2.22
CA GLU A 166 -4.00 -4.86 2.30
C GLU A 166 -2.75 -5.76 2.22
N ARG A 167 -1.85 -5.52 1.26
CA ARG A 167 -0.60 -6.29 1.17
C ARG A 167 0.25 -6.13 2.43
N ASN A 168 0.38 -4.91 2.96
CA ASN A 168 1.23 -4.71 4.12
C ASN A 168 0.68 -5.48 5.33
N ARG A 169 -0.64 -5.50 5.53
CA ARG A 169 -1.29 -6.32 6.57
C ARG A 169 -1.13 -7.82 6.35
N GLU A 170 -1.15 -8.25 5.10
CA GLU A 170 -1.04 -9.68 4.76
C GLU A 170 0.38 -10.21 4.93
N GLU A 171 1.38 -9.39 4.59
CA GLU A 171 2.78 -9.82 4.47
C GLU A 171 3.64 -9.42 5.67
N PHE A 172 3.52 -8.19 6.19
CA PHE A 172 4.23 -7.79 7.41
C PHE A 172 3.51 -8.34 8.62
N LYS A 173 3.90 -9.55 9.01
CA LYS A 173 3.44 -10.25 10.22
C LYS A 173 4.67 -10.68 11.04
N PRO A 174 4.50 -10.91 12.35
CA PRO A 174 5.56 -11.51 13.16
C PRO A 174 6.15 -12.76 12.48
N GLY A 175 7.48 -12.83 12.39
CA GLY A 175 8.24 -13.86 11.70
C GLY A 175 8.61 -13.56 10.24
N ALA A 176 7.98 -12.58 9.59
CA ALA A 176 8.37 -12.17 8.23
C ALA A 176 9.79 -11.59 8.21
N ILE A 177 10.48 -11.71 7.07
CA ILE A 177 11.81 -11.15 6.87
C ILE A 177 11.73 -9.89 6.02
N VAL A 178 12.39 -8.84 6.47
CA VAL A 178 12.44 -7.54 5.80
C VAL A 178 13.88 -7.05 5.64
N ARG A 179 14.16 -6.27 4.60
CA ARG A 179 15.45 -5.66 4.34
C ARG A 179 15.39 -4.15 4.50
N LEU A 180 16.34 -3.59 5.23
CA LEU A 180 16.54 -2.15 5.37
C LEU A 180 17.48 -1.60 4.29
N ALA A 181 17.64 -0.27 4.27
CA ALA A 181 18.41 0.46 3.27
C ALA A 181 19.93 0.17 3.27
N ASP A 182 20.45 -0.50 4.29
CA ASP A 182 21.84 -0.98 4.34
C ASP A 182 22.02 -2.38 3.75
N GLY A 183 20.94 -2.99 3.27
CA GLY A 183 20.95 -4.33 2.69
C GLY A 183 20.84 -5.46 3.72
N GLN A 184 20.72 -5.15 5.02
CA GLN A 184 20.58 -6.17 6.07
C GLN A 184 19.13 -6.65 6.23
N ASP A 185 18.99 -7.95 6.50
CA ASP A 185 17.71 -8.61 6.75
C ASP A 185 17.41 -8.70 8.24
N TYR A 186 16.15 -8.47 8.60
CA TYR A 186 15.64 -8.51 9.96
C TYR A 186 14.31 -9.25 10.01
N ALA A 187 14.09 -9.98 11.10
CA ALA A 187 12.79 -10.57 11.39
C ALA A 187 11.83 -9.51 11.95
N VAL A 188 10.57 -9.57 11.54
CA VAL A 188 9.48 -8.80 12.17
C VAL A 188 9.12 -9.47 13.49
N THR A 189 9.13 -8.73 14.59
CA THR A 189 8.77 -9.23 15.92
C THR A 189 7.35 -8.88 16.29
N HIS A 190 6.89 -7.69 15.88
CA HIS A 190 5.58 -7.17 16.22
C HIS A 190 5.09 -6.19 15.16
N VAL A 191 3.77 -6.10 15.00
CA VAL A 191 3.12 -5.14 14.10
C VAL A 191 1.94 -4.51 14.82
N SER A 192 1.80 -3.20 14.69
CA SER A 192 0.72 -2.42 15.31
C SER A 192 0.18 -1.37 14.34
N GLU A 193 -1.14 -1.29 14.20
CA GLU A 193 -1.81 -0.28 13.37
C GLU A 193 -2.25 0.92 14.22
N PHE A 194 -2.02 2.13 13.71
CA PHE A 194 -2.46 3.38 14.31
C PHE A 194 -2.92 4.36 13.23
N GLY A 195 -4.25 4.52 13.11
CA GLY A 195 -4.86 5.36 12.09
C GLY A 195 -4.54 4.85 10.68
N ARG A 196 -3.85 5.67 9.88
CA ARG A 196 -3.43 5.32 8.51
C ARG A 196 -2.01 4.76 8.43
N SER A 197 -1.37 4.52 9.57
CA SER A 197 0.01 4.03 9.66
C SER A 197 0.05 2.66 10.34
N MET A 198 1.03 1.85 9.94
CA MET A 198 1.33 0.56 10.55
C MET A 198 2.79 0.55 10.97
N GLY A 199 3.05 0.36 12.26
CA GLY A 199 4.38 0.18 12.81
C GLY A 199 4.81 -1.28 12.70
N VAL A 200 5.88 -1.54 11.96
CA VAL A 200 6.53 -2.84 11.83
C VAL A 200 7.79 -2.82 12.70
N PHE A 201 7.83 -3.64 13.73
CA PHE A 201 8.93 -3.71 14.69
C PHE A 201 9.84 -4.89 14.36
N LEU A 202 11.14 -4.64 14.37
CA LEU A 202 12.16 -5.57 13.91
C LEU A 202 12.95 -6.16 15.07
N ASP A 203 13.53 -7.34 14.85
CA ASP A 203 14.51 -7.95 15.75
C ASP A 203 15.87 -7.24 15.60
N SER A 204 15.95 -6.05 16.18
CA SER A 204 17.12 -5.18 16.14
C SER A 204 17.07 -4.15 17.27
N PRO A 205 18.23 -3.64 17.74
CA PRO A 205 18.27 -2.39 18.49
C PRO A 205 17.61 -1.24 17.73
N ALA A 206 17.26 -0.17 18.46
CA ALA A 206 16.64 1.02 17.90
C ALA A 206 17.42 1.58 16.69
N LEU A 207 16.67 1.93 15.65
CA LEU A 207 17.23 2.33 14.37
C LEU A 207 17.44 3.86 14.33
N PRO A 208 18.62 4.34 13.88
CA PRO A 208 18.82 5.76 13.59
C PRO A 208 17.88 6.24 12.48
N GLY A 209 16.92 7.10 12.82
CA GLY A 209 15.92 7.61 11.87
C GLY A 209 16.53 8.34 10.66
N GLU A 210 17.66 9.03 10.83
CA GLU A 210 18.37 9.69 9.73
C GLU A 210 18.97 8.72 8.71
N LYS A 211 19.32 7.50 9.15
CA LYS A 211 19.91 6.48 8.28
C LYS A 211 18.86 5.63 7.58
N TYR A 212 17.78 5.29 8.30
CA TYR A 212 16.82 4.28 7.87
C TYR A 212 15.43 4.80 7.54
N GLY A 213 15.09 6.03 7.96
CA GLY A 213 13.78 6.61 7.74
C GLY A 213 13.56 7.14 6.33
N TYR A 214 12.41 7.78 6.12
CA TYR A 214 12.06 8.45 4.87
C TYR A 214 13.22 9.34 4.34
N PRO A 215 13.52 9.34 3.02
CA PRO A 215 12.76 8.73 1.91
C PRO A 215 13.13 7.26 1.60
N ARG A 216 13.75 6.55 2.54
CA ARG A 216 14.05 5.12 2.35
C ARG A 216 12.76 4.28 2.36
N GLN A 217 12.91 3.04 1.91
CA GLN A 217 11.82 2.06 1.81
C GLN A 217 12.15 0.85 2.66
N LEU A 218 11.11 0.18 3.15
CA LEU A 218 11.22 -1.13 3.78
C LEU A 218 10.96 -2.20 2.72
N THR A 219 11.88 -3.13 2.54
CA THR A 219 11.67 -4.25 1.62
C THR A 219 11.13 -5.44 2.38
N PHE A 220 9.98 -6.00 2.00
CA PHE A 220 9.61 -7.35 2.41
C PHE A 220 10.42 -8.37 1.58
N VAL A 221 11.00 -9.37 2.23
CA VAL A 221 11.88 -10.37 1.61
C VAL A 221 11.25 -11.75 1.59
N ALA A 222 10.72 -12.19 2.73
CA ALA A 222 10.13 -13.51 2.87
C ALA A 222 8.98 -13.52 3.89
N PRO A 223 7.95 -14.35 3.69
CA PRO A 223 6.87 -14.50 4.65
C PRO A 223 7.36 -15.15 5.94
N ALA A 224 6.55 -15.03 7.00
CA ALA A 224 6.78 -15.77 8.23
C ALA A 224 6.85 -17.29 7.95
N PRO A 225 7.73 -18.03 8.64
CA PRO A 225 7.75 -19.49 8.54
C PRO A 225 6.36 -20.05 8.82
N LYS A 226 5.91 -21.00 7.99
CA LYS A 226 4.68 -21.74 8.28
C LYS A 226 4.90 -22.55 9.57
N PRO A 227 3.92 -22.56 10.49
CA PRO A 227 3.97 -23.43 11.66
C PRO A 227 3.98 -24.91 11.26
#